data_AF-A0AA39I222-F1
#
_entry.id   AF-A0AA39I222-F1
#
_cell.length_a   1.000
_cell.length_b   1.000
_cell.length_c   1.000
_cell.angle_alpha   90.00
_cell.angle_beta   90.00
_cell.angle_gamma   90.00
#
_symmetry.space_group_name_H-M   'P 1'
#
loop_
_entity.id
_entity.type
_entity.pdbx_description
1 polymer ?
#
loop_
_entity_poly.entity_id
_entity_poly.type
_entity_poly.pdbx_seq_one_letter_code
_entity_poly.pdbx_strand_id
1 'polypeptide(L)'
;MVPVVKFRLVLLLLILCISTKIMAEEDDFCTLEVLELLAEVATRGTMDDRKVPKIMRDSAKHYRRHLLDQLKGQLEEVDQSDSNALEEINKTVAALAGAQVNQEICEIDDDEETRLDQISDQNDVMDMEDDSAEVITIESDDEDTQRGQSAETTTPTAEFRSGLWQCQRCKIILKGYHKENLLRHVGSHEGSTHRIACFIEGCRTKCKWGHALRAHLRHEHKLSARNLTAEQRDRLIEKERISYEKLELSLHKYFPFLSSRVDKLVERLWQCQVCQKQLIGTHEHNLLKHIGTHENIFSRCPIAGCAETCRTTSGLRNHLKNNHRLRAADLSAEQHGRLLKDERKFYESARNHLARYFPSGAKLQQQADHEAST
;
A
#
# COMPACT_ATOMS: atom_id res chain seq x y z
N MET A 1 -39.16 19.21 -22.57
CA MET A 1 -38.29 18.24 -21.86
C MET A 1 -37.02 17.84 -22.63
N VAL A 2 -36.52 18.65 -23.57
CA VAL A 2 -35.27 18.39 -24.33
C VAL A 2 -33.97 19.01 -23.76
N PRO A 3 -33.95 20.00 -22.83
CA PRO A 3 -32.70 20.68 -22.45
C PRO A 3 -31.76 19.87 -21.54
N VAL A 4 -32.27 18.87 -20.81
CA VAL A 4 -31.48 18.09 -19.84
C VAL A 4 -30.48 17.14 -20.53
N VAL A 5 -30.82 16.62 -21.71
CA VAL A 5 -29.96 15.71 -22.47
C VAL A 5 -28.75 16.46 -23.07
N LYS A 6 -28.96 17.70 -23.54
CA LYS A 6 -27.88 18.53 -24.09
C LYS A 6 -26.86 18.91 -23.01
N PHE A 7 -27.30 19.20 -21.79
CA PHE A 7 -26.40 19.54 -20.69
C PHE A 7 -25.50 18.37 -20.28
N ARG A 8 -26.04 17.14 -20.23
CA ARG A 8 -25.27 15.93 -19.90
C ARG A 8 -24.21 15.60 -20.96
N LEU A 9 -24.52 15.82 -22.24
CA LEU A 9 -23.58 15.59 -23.33
C LEU A 9 -22.43 16.61 -23.29
N VAL A 10 -22.74 17.89 -23.03
CA VAL A 10 -21.72 18.95 -22.91
C VAL A 10 -20.81 18.68 -21.70
N LEU A 11 -21.36 18.24 -20.57
CA LEU A 11 -20.56 17.88 -19.39
C LEU A 11 -19.65 16.67 -19.65
N LEU A 12 -20.15 15.63 -20.35
CA LEU A 12 -19.33 14.48 -20.75
C LEU A 12 -18.20 14.87 -21.71
N LEU A 13 -18.46 15.76 -22.67
CA LEU A 13 -17.44 16.26 -23.59
C LEU A 13 -16.40 17.13 -22.88
N LEU A 14 -16.81 17.94 -21.90
CA LEU A 14 -15.90 18.72 -21.05
C LEU A 14 -15.00 17.81 -20.20
N ILE A 15 -15.58 16.77 -19.58
CA ILE A 15 -14.81 15.78 -18.82
C ILE A 15 -13.81 15.06 -19.73
N LEU A 16 -14.24 14.61 -20.92
CA LEU A 16 -13.35 13.98 -21.90
C LEU A 16 -12.24 14.91 -22.36
N CYS A 17 -12.53 16.18 -22.65
CA CYS A 17 -11.53 17.17 -23.05
C CYS A 17 -10.52 17.44 -21.92
N ILE A 18 -10.98 17.61 -20.67
CA ILE A 18 -10.11 17.83 -19.51
C ILE A 18 -9.24 16.59 -19.27
N SER A 19 -9.81 15.39 -19.34
CA SER A 19 -9.06 14.13 -19.25
C SER A 19 -8.00 14.03 -20.35
N THR A 20 -8.34 14.33 -21.62
CA THR A 20 -7.37 14.27 -22.73
C THR A 20 -6.27 15.33 -22.66
N LYS A 21 -6.54 16.49 -22.05
CA LYS A 21 -5.53 17.55 -21.86
C LYS A 21 -4.59 17.22 -20.70
N ILE A 22 -5.11 16.65 -19.62
CA ILE A 22 -4.30 16.09 -18.53
C ILE A 22 -3.45 14.91 -19.04
N MET A 23 -4.00 14.08 -19.93
CA MET A 23 -3.29 12.95 -20.58
C MET A 23 -2.11 13.36 -21.46
N ALA A 24 -2.06 14.61 -21.95
CA ALA A 24 -0.95 15.07 -22.80
C ALA A 24 0.29 15.48 -21.98
N GLU A 25 0.14 15.67 -20.67
CA GLU A 25 1.19 16.22 -19.80
C GLU A 25 1.73 15.19 -18.79
N GLU A 26 1.00 14.10 -18.51
CA GLU A 26 1.41 13.09 -17.52
C GLU A 26 1.24 11.65 -18.06
N ASP A 27 2.36 10.93 -18.21
CA ASP A 27 2.45 9.51 -18.58
C ASP A 27 1.95 8.59 -17.43
N ASP A 28 0.67 8.68 -17.04
CA ASP A 28 0.15 7.88 -15.92
C ASP A 28 -1.07 6.99 -16.25
N PHE A 29 -0.98 5.74 -15.79
CA PHE A 29 -1.72 4.54 -16.24
C PHE A 29 -3.17 4.42 -15.71
N CYS A 30 -3.77 5.48 -15.18
CA CYS A 30 -5.13 5.50 -14.62
C CYS A 30 -6.26 5.59 -15.67
N THR A 31 -5.92 5.47 -16.96
CA THR A 31 -6.77 5.87 -18.09
C THR A 31 -7.89 4.90 -18.44
N LEU A 32 -7.66 3.59 -18.30
CA LEU A 32 -8.63 2.57 -18.72
C LEU A 32 -9.87 2.48 -17.82
N GLU A 33 -9.72 2.62 -16.50
CA GLU A 33 -10.83 2.50 -15.54
C GLU A 33 -11.78 3.70 -15.60
N VAL A 34 -11.24 4.91 -15.80
CA VAL A 34 -12.06 6.12 -15.96
C VAL A 34 -12.81 6.08 -17.30
N LEU A 35 -12.16 5.61 -18.37
CA LEU A 35 -12.81 5.49 -19.68
C LEU A 35 -13.90 4.39 -19.70
N GLU A 36 -13.69 3.25 -19.05
CA GLU A 36 -14.71 2.20 -18.93
C GLU A 36 -15.91 2.65 -18.08
N LEU A 37 -15.68 3.33 -16.95
CA LEU A 37 -16.76 3.89 -16.12
C LEU A 37 -17.53 4.99 -16.87
N LEU A 38 -16.85 5.86 -17.61
CA LEU A 38 -17.51 6.87 -18.45
C LEU A 38 -18.32 6.21 -19.58
N ALA A 39 -17.83 5.13 -20.18
CA ALA A 39 -18.57 4.34 -21.17
C ALA A 39 -19.79 3.64 -20.55
N GLU A 40 -19.68 3.13 -19.32
CA GLU A 40 -20.77 2.48 -18.61
C GLU A 40 -21.86 3.48 -18.17
N VAL A 41 -21.46 4.67 -17.70
CA VAL A 41 -22.39 5.77 -17.38
C VAL A 41 -23.07 6.29 -18.64
N ALA A 42 -22.34 6.39 -19.76
CA ALA A 42 -22.90 6.81 -21.05
C ALA A 42 -23.90 5.79 -21.63
N THR A 43 -23.71 4.49 -21.38
CA THR A 43 -24.58 3.42 -21.90
C THR A 43 -25.77 3.12 -21.00
N ARG A 44 -25.65 3.26 -19.67
CA ARG A 44 -26.69 2.84 -18.70
C ARG A 44 -27.53 3.97 -18.10
N GLY A 45 -27.21 5.23 -18.39
CA GLY A 45 -28.10 6.37 -18.14
C GLY A 45 -28.22 6.85 -16.69
N THR A 46 -27.96 6.01 -15.68
CA THR A 46 -27.78 6.37 -14.25
C THR A 46 -27.07 5.24 -13.51
N MET A 47 -26.13 5.57 -12.61
CA MET A 47 -25.48 4.62 -11.71
C MET A 47 -26.05 4.80 -10.29
N ASP A 48 -26.35 3.71 -9.59
CA ASP A 48 -26.83 3.75 -8.19
C ASP A 48 -25.67 4.06 -7.25
N ASP A 49 -25.73 5.21 -6.56
CA ASP A 49 -24.71 5.71 -5.64
C ASP A 49 -24.35 4.72 -4.51
N ARG A 50 -25.25 3.79 -4.17
CA ARG A 50 -25.01 2.77 -3.14
C ARG A 50 -24.06 1.67 -3.59
N LYS A 51 -23.87 1.50 -4.91
CA LYS A 51 -22.97 0.48 -5.48
C LYS A 51 -21.56 1.00 -5.73
N VAL A 52 -21.31 2.29 -5.51
CA VAL A 52 -19.99 2.89 -5.69
C VAL A 52 -19.11 2.61 -4.46
N PRO A 53 -17.99 1.87 -4.60
CA PRO A 53 -17.09 1.59 -3.49
C PRO A 53 -16.65 2.88 -2.77
N LYS A 54 -16.54 2.83 -1.44
CA LYS A 54 -16.17 3.99 -0.60
C LYS A 54 -14.89 4.69 -1.10
N ILE A 55 -13.89 3.92 -1.50
CA ILE A 55 -12.62 4.42 -2.07
C ILE A 55 -12.86 5.30 -3.30
N MET A 56 -13.79 4.93 -4.19
CA MET A 56 -14.10 5.73 -5.38
C MET A 56 -14.85 7.01 -5.03
N ARG A 57 -15.75 6.96 -4.03
CA ARG A 57 -16.41 8.18 -3.52
C ARG A 57 -15.42 9.15 -2.91
N ASP A 58 -14.45 8.65 -2.16
CA ASP A 58 -13.41 9.47 -1.52
C ASP A 58 -12.42 10.04 -2.55
N SER A 59 -12.02 9.25 -3.55
CA SER A 59 -11.22 9.73 -4.68
C SER A 59 -11.95 10.79 -5.51
N ALA A 60 -13.24 10.62 -5.79
CA ALA A 60 -14.04 11.61 -6.50
C ALA A 60 -14.17 12.94 -5.71
N LYS A 61 -14.33 12.85 -4.37
CA LYS A 61 -14.30 14.04 -3.49
C LYS A 61 -12.94 14.74 -3.54
N HIS A 62 -11.85 13.97 -3.50
CA HIS A 62 -10.49 14.53 -3.57
C HIS A 62 -10.25 15.23 -4.91
N TYR A 63 -10.61 14.59 -6.03
CA TYR A 63 -10.46 15.15 -7.37
C TYR A 63 -11.32 16.40 -7.57
N ARG A 64 -12.56 16.40 -7.08
CA ARG A 64 -13.44 17.59 -7.10
C ARG A 64 -12.82 18.76 -6.34
N ARG A 65 -12.22 18.51 -5.17
CA ARG A 65 -11.53 19.56 -4.39
C ARG A 65 -10.33 20.12 -5.17
N HIS A 66 -9.51 19.25 -5.74
CA HIS A 66 -8.36 19.65 -6.56
C HIS A 66 -8.77 20.51 -7.77
N LEU A 67 -9.82 20.11 -8.50
CA LEU A 67 -10.35 20.89 -9.62
C LEU A 67 -10.89 22.26 -9.18
N LEU A 68 -11.58 22.33 -8.03
CA LEU A 68 -12.04 23.60 -7.48
C LEU A 68 -10.88 24.52 -7.12
N ASP A 69 -9.79 23.97 -6.56
CA ASP A 69 -8.61 24.75 -6.22
C ASP A 69 -7.87 25.24 -7.47
N GLN A 70 -7.77 24.42 -8.53
CA GLN A 70 -7.22 24.84 -9.83
C GLN A 70 -8.06 25.93 -10.50
N LEU A 71 -9.38 25.78 -10.52
CA LEU A 71 -10.28 26.78 -11.11
C LEU A 71 -10.24 28.10 -10.34
N LYS A 72 -10.09 28.06 -9.02
CA LYS A 72 -9.88 29.27 -8.21
C LYS A 72 -8.56 29.96 -8.54
N GLY A 73 -7.48 29.21 -8.69
CA GLY A 73 -6.20 29.76 -9.12
C GLY A 73 -6.28 30.43 -10.50
N GLN A 74 -6.96 29.79 -11.45
CA GLN A 74 -7.21 30.39 -12.77
C GLN A 74 -8.06 31.66 -12.69
N LEU A 75 -9.06 31.71 -11.80
CA LEU A 75 -9.90 32.90 -11.60
C LEU A 75 -9.11 34.11 -11.09
N GLU A 76 -8.05 33.89 -10.30
CA GLU A 76 -7.16 34.94 -9.81
C GLU A 76 -6.24 35.51 -10.92
N GLU A 77 -6.01 34.76 -11.99
CA GLU A 77 -5.15 35.14 -13.12
C GLU A 77 -5.92 35.79 -14.29
N VAL A 78 -7.25 35.66 -14.35
CA VAL A 78 -8.06 36.29 -15.41
C VAL A 78 -8.15 37.80 -15.17
N ASP A 79 -7.64 38.57 -16.13
CA ASP A 79 -7.79 40.03 -16.14
C ASP A 79 -9.28 40.42 -16.13
N GLN A 80 -9.65 41.38 -15.27
CA GLN A 80 -11.03 41.81 -15.06
C GLN A 80 -11.69 42.41 -16.32
N SER A 81 -10.90 42.60 -17.38
CA SER A 81 -11.35 43.07 -18.69
C SER A 81 -12.15 42.03 -19.50
N ASP A 82 -12.04 40.73 -19.21
CA ASP A 82 -12.82 39.67 -19.88
C ASP A 82 -14.00 39.17 -19.04
N SER A 83 -15.06 39.98 -19.02
CA SER A 83 -16.29 39.71 -18.26
C SER A 83 -16.99 38.40 -18.67
N ASN A 84 -16.79 37.91 -19.90
CA ASN A 84 -17.46 36.70 -20.38
C ASN A 84 -16.76 35.44 -19.85
N ALA A 85 -15.41 35.42 -19.88
CA ALA A 85 -14.63 34.32 -19.31
C ALA A 85 -14.86 34.19 -17.79
N LEU A 86 -14.94 35.33 -17.09
CA LEU A 86 -15.22 35.36 -15.65
C LEU A 86 -16.61 34.79 -15.31
N GLU A 87 -17.63 35.10 -16.13
CA GLU A 87 -19.00 34.59 -15.93
C GLU A 87 -19.07 33.06 -16.15
N GLU A 88 -18.34 32.53 -17.14
CA GLU A 88 -18.31 31.10 -17.45
C GLU A 88 -17.59 30.27 -16.37
N ILE A 89 -16.46 30.79 -15.86
CA ILE A 89 -15.73 30.16 -14.74
C ILE A 89 -16.61 30.16 -13.48
N ASN A 90 -17.24 31.29 -13.15
CA ASN A 90 -18.12 31.40 -11.97
C ASN A 90 -19.33 30.46 -12.04
N LYS A 91 -19.95 30.30 -13.22
CA LYS A 91 -21.03 29.32 -13.44
C LYS A 91 -20.54 27.88 -13.20
N THR A 92 -19.34 27.57 -13.66
CA THR A 92 -18.73 26.25 -13.50
C THR A 92 -18.39 25.96 -12.03
N VAL A 93 -17.81 26.93 -11.31
CA VAL A 93 -17.55 26.84 -9.87
C VAL A 93 -18.84 26.68 -9.07
N ALA A 94 -19.88 27.45 -9.40
CA ALA A 94 -21.19 27.36 -8.74
C ALA A 94 -21.86 25.99 -8.97
N ALA A 95 -21.80 25.46 -10.19
CA ALA A 95 -22.33 24.12 -10.51
C ALA A 95 -21.57 23.02 -9.76
N LEU A 96 -20.23 23.14 -9.67
CA LEU A 96 -19.39 22.23 -8.91
C LEU A 96 -19.54 22.39 -7.40
N ALA A 97 -19.99 23.52 -6.88
CA ALA A 97 -20.26 23.72 -5.46
C ALA A 97 -21.66 23.21 -5.06
N GLY A 98 -22.67 23.45 -5.92
CA GLY A 98 -24.07 23.12 -5.65
C GLY A 98 -24.44 21.63 -5.74
N ALA A 99 -23.58 20.76 -6.26
CA ALA A 99 -23.76 19.31 -6.23
C ALA A 99 -23.52 18.76 -4.80
N GLN A 100 -24.41 19.03 -3.86
CA GLN A 100 -24.36 18.46 -2.50
C GLN A 100 -24.83 17.00 -2.51
N VAL A 101 -24.00 16.10 -2.02
CA VAL A 101 -24.41 14.73 -1.64
C VAL A 101 -24.98 14.85 -0.23
N ASN A 102 -26.29 14.69 -0.07
CA ASN A 102 -26.92 14.62 1.24
C ASN A 102 -26.47 13.34 1.94
N GLN A 103 -25.73 13.45 3.03
CA GLN A 103 -25.68 12.42 4.06
C GLN A 103 -25.35 13.01 5.43
N GLU A 104 -26.25 12.75 6.38
CA GLU A 104 -26.08 12.97 7.81
C GLU A 104 -24.79 12.31 8.31
N ILE A 105 -24.04 13.06 9.12
CA ILE A 105 -22.86 12.59 9.84
C ILE A 105 -23.37 12.06 11.18
N CYS A 106 -23.16 10.76 11.45
CA CYS A 106 -23.09 10.27 12.82
C CYS A 106 -21.65 10.52 13.29
N GLU A 107 -21.50 11.43 14.25
CA GLU A 107 -20.30 11.58 15.06
C GLU A 107 -20.17 10.31 15.92
N ILE A 108 -19.03 9.63 15.82
CA ILE A 108 -18.60 8.63 16.80
C ILE A 108 -17.35 9.22 17.44
N ASP A 109 -17.51 9.62 18.70
CA ASP A 109 -16.44 10.00 19.60
C ASP A 109 -15.70 8.72 20.05
N ASP A 110 -14.49 8.52 19.55
CA ASP A 110 -13.55 7.51 20.05
C ASP A 110 -12.46 8.21 20.89
N ASP A 111 -12.87 8.72 22.05
CA ASP A 111 -12.00 9.08 23.17
C ASP A 111 -12.04 7.93 24.20
N GLU A 112 -11.14 6.96 24.11
CA GLU A 112 -10.56 6.26 25.27
C GLU A 112 -9.53 5.20 24.84
N GLU A 113 -8.24 5.51 24.97
CA GLU A 113 -7.29 4.53 25.55
C GLU A 113 -6.05 5.23 26.11
N THR A 114 -6.23 5.75 27.32
CA THR A 114 -5.49 5.37 28.53
C THR A 114 -3.97 5.11 28.41
N ARG A 115 -3.24 6.10 28.97
CA ARG A 115 -2.01 5.97 29.77
C ARG A 115 -1.84 4.61 30.47
N LEU A 116 -0.57 4.19 30.64
CA LEU A 116 0.08 3.48 31.77
C LEU A 116 1.25 2.64 31.19
N ASP A 117 2.44 2.50 31.77
CA ASP A 117 3.17 3.27 32.78
C ASP A 117 4.64 2.83 32.78
N GLN A 118 5.51 3.68 33.34
CA GLN A 118 6.77 3.24 33.96
C GLN A 118 6.43 2.62 35.33
N ILE A 119 7.08 1.51 35.71
CA ILE A 119 7.61 1.14 37.06
C ILE A 119 7.73 -0.40 37.21
N SER A 120 8.68 -0.75 38.07
CA SER A 120 9.38 -2.00 38.39
C SER A 120 8.58 -3.21 38.86
N ASP A 121 9.23 -4.38 38.72
CA ASP A 121 9.30 -5.52 39.64
C ASP A 121 8.16 -5.72 40.64
N GLN A 122 7.29 -6.71 40.40
CA GLN A 122 7.11 -7.89 41.25
C GLN A 122 5.97 -8.81 40.76
N ASN A 123 6.33 -10.10 40.67
CA ASN A 123 5.53 -11.31 40.86
C ASN A 123 4.36 -11.70 39.92
N ASP A 124 4.35 -13.03 39.74
CA ASP A 124 3.47 -13.90 38.98
C ASP A 124 1.97 -13.79 39.32
N VAL A 125 1.12 -14.13 38.33
CA VAL A 125 0.01 -15.12 38.38
C VAL A 125 -1.13 -14.71 37.41
N MET A 126 -1.46 -15.62 36.47
CA MET A 126 -2.70 -15.76 35.67
C MET A 126 -3.04 -14.63 34.66
N ASP A 127 -3.69 -14.83 33.51
CA ASP A 127 -4.40 -15.96 32.93
C ASP A 127 -4.42 -15.83 31.39
N MET A 128 -4.69 -16.94 30.71
CA MET A 128 -4.85 -17.03 29.25
C MET A 128 -6.12 -16.32 28.76
N GLU A 129 -6.01 -15.43 27.78
CA GLU A 129 -7.06 -15.24 26.77
C GLU A 129 -6.45 -15.16 25.36
N ASP A 130 -7.16 -15.83 24.45
CA ASP A 130 -6.80 -16.26 23.10
C ASP A 130 -7.41 -15.29 22.09
N ASP A 131 -6.60 -14.37 21.55
CA ASP A 131 -7.03 -13.45 20.49
C ASP A 131 -6.94 -14.13 19.12
N SER A 132 -8.02 -14.80 18.77
CA SER A 132 -8.32 -15.31 17.43
C SER A 132 -8.37 -14.18 16.39
N ALA A 133 -7.68 -14.37 15.27
CA ALA A 133 -7.79 -13.50 14.11
C ALA A 133 -9.22 -13.46 13.57
N GLU A 134 -9.73 -12.27 13.23
CA GLU A 134 -11.00 -12.10 12.53
C GLU A 134 -11.00 -12.83 11.18
N VAL A 135 -11.66 -14.00 11.17
CA VAL A 135 -11.95 -14.77 9.96
C VAL A 135 -13.30 -14.28 9.44
N ILE A 136 -13.30 -13.66 8.25
CA ILE A 136 -14.55 -13.45 7.51
C ILE A 136 -14.91 -14.78 6.85
N THR A 137 -15.76 -15.57 7.52
CA THR A 137 -16.45 -16.71 6.90
C THR A 137 -17.66 -16.19 6.13
N ILE A 138 -17.70 -16.46 4.83
CA ILE A 138 -18.93 -16.29 4.04
C ILE A 138 -19.65 -17.63 4.13
N GLU A 139 -20.76 -17.66 4.86
CA GLU A 139 -21.68 -18.81 4.89
C GLU A 139 -22.37 -18.90 3.52
N SER A 140 -22.26 -20.07 2.89
CA SER A 140 -23.01 -20.40 1.68
C SER A 140 -24.22 -21.23 2.09
N ASP A 141 -25.39 -20.61 2.06
CA ASP A 141 -26.67 -21.29 2.22
C ASP A 141 -27.00 -22.07 0.94
N ASP A 142 -27.09 -23.39 1.10
CA ASP A 142 -27.55 -24.32 0.09
C ASP A 142 -29.09 -24.27 0.01
N GLU A 143 -29.65 -23.63 -1.02
CA GLU A 143 -31.00 -23.96 -1.51
C GLU A 143 -30.95 -24.45 -2.96
N ASP A 144 -31.51 -25.64 -3.13
CA ASP A 144 -31.70 -26.37 -4.38
C ASP A 144 -32.47 -25.55 -5.41
N THR A 145 -31.85 -25.24 -6.54
CA THR A 145 -32.57 -25.01 -7.80
C THR A 145 -31.75 -25.55 -8.97
N GLN A 146 -32.19 -26.69 -9.50
CA GLN A 146 -31.71 -27.25 -10.76
C GLN A 146 -32.10 -26.33 -11.93
N ARG A 147 -31.15 -25.59 -12.52
CA ARG A 147 -31.29 -25.13 -13.92
C ARG A 147 -29.97 -24.71 -14.56
N GLY A 148 -29.61 -25.41 -15.64
CA GLY A 148 -28.86 -24.88 -16.78
C GLY A 148 -27.37 -24.58 -16.57
N GLN A 149 -26.53 -25.54 -16.97
CA GLN A 149 -25.10 -25.32 -17.17
C GLN A 149 -24.87 -24.20 -18.19
N SER A 150 -24.30 -23.08 -17.74
CA SER A 150 -23.59 -22.12 -18.58
C SER A 150 -22.33 -21.73 -17.83
N ALA A 151 -21.18 -22.09 -18.39
CA ALA A 151 -19.87 -21.82 -17.86
C ALA A 151 -19.56 -20.32 -17.99
N GLU A 152 -20.01 -19.51 -17.03
CA GLU A 152 -19.51 -18.15 -16.87
C GLU A 152 -18.15 -18.19 -16.19
N THR A 153 -17.12 -18.15 -17.03
CA THR A 153 -15.74 -17.88 -16.62
C THR A 153 -15.67 -16.43 -16.14
N THR A 154 -15.92 -16.19 -14.85
CA THR A 154 -15.68 -14.88 -14.22
C THR A 154 -14.21 -14.51 -14.38
N THR A 155 -13.96 -13.45 -15.15
CA THR A 155 -12.62 -12.94 -15.46
C THR A 155 -12.02 -12.29 -14.18
N PRO A 156 -10.86 -12.76 -13.66
CA PRO A 156 -10.33 -12.34 -12.35
C PRO A 156 -9.72 -10.92 -12.28
N THR A 157 -10.05 -10.00 -13.18
CA THR A 157 -9.21 -8.84 -13.47
C THR A 157 -9.40 -7.63 -12.53
N ALA A 158 -10.55 -7.46 -11.87
CA ALA A 158 -10.83 -6.29 -11.03
C ALA A 158 -10.48 -6.44 -9.53
N GLU A 159 -10.59 -7.65 -8.95
CA GLU A 159 -10.24 -7.91 -7.53
C GLU A 159 -8.73 -7.83 -7.25
N PHE A 160 -7.94 -7.77 -8.32
CA PHE A 160 -6.50 -7.93 -8.29
C PHE A 160 -5.72 -6.73 -7.71
N ARG A 161 -6.29 -5.51 -7.75
CA ARG A 161 -5.63 -4.30 -7.22
C ARG A 161 -5.78 -4.12 -5.71
N SER A 162 -6.68 -4.87 -5.08
CA SER A 162 -7.02 -4.75 -3.66
C SER A 162 -6.03 -5.48 -2.74
N GLY A 163 -4.99 -6.11 -3.29
CA GLY A 163 -4.05 -6.93 -2.53
C GLY A 163 -4.72 -8.13 -1.87
N LEU A 164 -5.85 -8.61 -2.40
CA LEU A 164 -6.58 -9.75 -1.87
C LEU A 164 -6.02 -11.05 -2.43
N TRP A 165 -5.75 -12.01 -1.56
CA TRP A 165 -5.17 -13.30 -1.92
C TRP A 165 -6.03 -14.43 -1.36
N GLN A 166 -6.72 -15.16 -2.23
CA GLN A 166 -7.54 -16.29 -1.81
C GLN A 166 -6.72 -17.59 -1.79
N CYS A 167 -6.75 -18.29 -0.66
CA CYS A 167 -6.14 -19.60 -0.56
C CYS A 167 -6.97 -20.65 -1.31
N GLN A 168 -6.35 -21.37 -2.24
CA GLN A 168 -7.03 -22.38 -3.06
C GLN A 168 -7.63 -23.51 -2.23
N ARG A 169 -6.99 -23.86 -1.10
CA ARG A 169 -7.39 -24.98 -0.23
C ARG A 169 -8.56 -24.64 0.70
N CYS A 170 -8.51 -23.51 1.40
CA CYS A 170 -9.50 -23.18 2.43
C CYS A 170 -10.37 -21.96 2.09
N LYS A 171 -10.18 -21.35 0.92
CA LYS A 171 -10.95 -20.21 0.40
C LYS A 171 -10.90 -18.93 1.23
N ILE A 172 -10.11 -18.90 2.32
CA ILE A 172 -9.83 -17.68 3.10
C ILE A 172 -9.14 -16.65 2.19
N ILE A 173 -9.66 -15.42 2.23
CA ILE A 173 -9.11 -14.26 1.53
C ILE A 173 -8.23 -13.47 2.50
N LEU A 174 -6.96 -13.31 2.15
CA LEU A 174 -5.97 -12.54 2.90
C LEU A 174 -5.81 -11.16 2.29
N LYS A 175 -5.82 -10.11 3.12
CA LYS A 175 -5.63 -8.72 2.68
C LYS A 175 -4.14 -8.32 2.70
N GLY A 176 -3.68 -7.67 1.63
CA GLY A 176 -2.31 -7.22 1.41
C GLY A 176 -1.34 -8.33 0.96
N TYR A 177 -0.32 -7.96 0.18
CA TYR A 177 0.82 -8.83 -0.14
C TYR A 177 1.92 -8.68 0.92
N HIS A 178 1.68 -9.24 2.11
CA HIS A 178 2.73 -9.46 3.10
C HIS A 178 3.15 -10.92 3.01
N LYS A 179 4.35 -11.17 2.49
CA LYS A 179 4.90 -12.52 2.28
C LYS A 179 4.82 -13.34 3.57
N GLU A 180 5.07 -12.73 4.72
CA GLU A 180 4.98 -13.37 6.04
C GLU A 180 3.56 -13.86 6.36
N ASN A 181 2.52 -13.09 5.99
CA ASN A 181 1.12 -13.49 6.21
C ASN A 181 0.73 -14.68 5.36
N LEU A 182 1.15 -14.70 4.10
CA LEU A 182 0.91 -15.83 3.20
C LEU A 182 1.64 -17.08 3.69
N LEU A 183 2.92 -16.97 4.08
CA LEU A 183 3.68 -18.10 4.62
C LEU A 183 3.09 -18.62 5.94
N ARG A 184 2.66 -17.72 6.83
CA ARG A 184 1.94 -18.06 8.07
C ARG A 184 0.60 -18.74 7.79
N HIS A 185 -0.07 -18.38 6.72
CA HIS A 185 -1.28 -19.08 6.30
C HIS A 185 -0.94 -20.47 5.73
N VAL A 186 0.03 -20.58 4.82
CA VAL A 186 0.44 -21.83 4.18
C VAL A 186 0.87 -22.89 5.20
N GLY A 187 1.75 -22.54 6.12
CA GLY A 187 2.17 -23.50 7.15
C GLY A 187 1.09 -23.84 8.18
N SER A 188 -0.08 -23.17 8.20
CA SER A 188 -1.22 -23.65 8.98
C SER A 188 -1.80 -24.92 8.36
N HIS A 189 -1.73 -25.02 7.02
CA HIS A 189 -2.10 -26.22 6.26
C HIS A 189 -1.00 -27.28 6.29
N GLU A 190 0.28 -26.86 6.26
CA GLU A 190 1.44 -27.76 6.28
C GLU A 190 1.95 -28.06 7.71
N GLY A 191 1.19 -27.73 8.76
CA GLY A 191 1.65 -27.62 10.17
C GLY A 191 2.23 -28.88 10.83
N SER A 192 2.26 -30.02 10.14
CA SER A 192 2.96 -31.24 10.55
C SER A 192 4.35 -31.39 9.90
N THR A 193 4.55 -30.91 8.68
CA THR A 193 5.75 -31.17 7.87
C THR A 193 6.88 -30.17 8.13
N HIS A 194 6.55 -28.93 8.50
CA HIS A 194 7.52 -27.83 8.66
C HIS A 194 7.65 -27.33 10.10
N ARG A 195 7.81 -28.25 11.06
CA ARG A 195 8.02 -27.85 12.45
C ARG A 195 9.48 -27.49 12.72
N ILE A 196 9.69 -26.34 13.36
CA ILE A 196 11.00 -25.86 13.79
C ILE A 196 11.34 -26.51 15.14
N ALA A 197 12.36 -27.37 15.15
CA ALA A 197 12.84 -27.97 16.39
C ALA A 197 13.50 -26.93 17.29
N CYS A 198 13.27 -26.99 18.60
CA CYS A 198 14.03 -26.21 19.57
C CYS A 198 15.55 -26.49 19.41
N PHE A 199 16.39 -25.48 19.61
CA PHE A 199 17.86 -25.62 19.54
C PHE A 199 18.53 -25.77 20.91
N ILE A 200 17.74 -25.74 21.99
CA ILE A 200 18.24 -25.99 23.34
C ILE A 200 18.46 -27.49 23.52
N GLU A 201 19.64 -27.86 24.02
CA GLU A 201 20.03 -29.24 24.23
C GLU A 201 19.03 -29.95 25.16
N GLY A 202 18.63 -31.17 24.78
CA GLY A 202 17.62 -31.95 25.51
C GLY A 202 16.16 -31.57 25.23
N CYS A 203 15.87 -30.42 24.63
CA CYS A 203 14.50 -30.04 24.29
C CYS A 203 14.02 -30.72 23.00
N ARG A 204 12.96 -31.53 23.09
CA ARG A 204 12.37 -32.26 21.95
C ARG A 204 11.20 -31.52 21.30
N THR A 205 10.83 -30.36 21.83
CA THR A 205 9.69 -29.59 21.34
C THR A 205 9.94 -29.10 19.93
N LYS A 206 8.91 -29.25 19.07
CA LYS A 206 8.91 -28.73 17.70
C LYS A 206 7.76 -27.76 17.55
N CYS A 207 8.07 -26.53 17.17
CA CYS A 207 7.10 -25.45 17.05
C CYS A 207 6.63 -25.30 15.60
N LYS A 208 5.39 -24.86 15.39
CA LYS A 208 4.85 -24.66 14.04
C LYS A 208 5.51 -23.51 13.30
N TRP A 209 6.01 -22.50 14.02
CA TRP A 209 6.43 -21.20 13.47
C TRP A 209 7.56 -20.56 14.28
N GLY A 210 8.23 -19.55 13.70
CA GLY A 210 9.23 -18.74 14.41
C GLY A 210 8.68 -18.06 15.66
N HIS A 211 7.51 -17.43 15.59
CA HIS A 211 6.89 -16.81 16.77
C HIS A 211 6.51 -17.84 17.86
N ALA A 212 6.04 -19.03 17.46
CA ALA A 212 5.76 -20.12 18.38
C ALA A 212 7.04 -20.66 19.04
N LEU A 213 8.15 -20.74 18.29
CA LEU A 213 9.45 -21.10 18.83
C LEU A 213 9.95 -20.03 19.81
N ARG A 214 9.81 -18.74 19.49
CA ARG A 214 10.18 -17.65 20.40
C ARG A 214 9.33 -17.67 21.68
N ALA A 215 8.03 -17.93 21.57
CA ALA A 215 7.16 -18.12 22.74
C ALA A 215 7.63 -19.32 23.58
N HIS A 216 7.87 -20.47 22.95
CA HIS A 216 8.40 -21.66 23.61
C HIS A 216 9.73 -21.38 24.33
N LEU A 217 10.68 -20.71 23.69
CA LEU A 217 11.95 -20.31 24.30
C LEU A 217 11.74 -19.41 25.53
N ARG A 218 10.78 -18.48 25.48
CA ARG A 218 10.44 -17.62 26.62
C ARG A 218 9.84 -18.40 27.78
N HIS A 219 8.89 -19.30 27.52
CA HIS A 219 8.14 -19.98 28.58
C HIS A 219 8.92 -21.15 29.20
N GLU A 220 9.48 -22.02 28.35
CA GLU A 220 10.12 -23.28 28.77
C GLU A 220 11.61 -23.12 29.11
N HIS A 221 12.28 -22.15 28.48
CA HIS A 221 13.72 -21.95 28.64
C HIS A 221 14.08 -20.62 29.30
N LYS A 222 13.09 -19.76 29.59
CA LYS A 222 13.29 -18.39 30.11
C LYS A 222 14.25 -17.56 29.25
N LEU A 223 14.32 -17.88 27.95
CA LEU A 223 15.14 -17.19 26.96
C LEU A 223 14.29 -16.22 26.16
N SER A 224 14.59 -14.94 26.30
CA SER A 224 14.02 -13.87 25.46
C SER A 224 15.00 -13.50 24.34
N ALA A 225 14.53 -12.78 23.32
CA ALA A 225 15.40 -12.28 22.24
C ALA A 225 16.60 -11.44 22.76
N ARG A 226 16.47 -10.82 23.95
CA ARG A 226 17.54 -10.04 24.59
C ARG A 226 18.56 -10.91 25.34
N ASN A 227 18.16 -12.09 25.80
CA ASN A 227 18.98 -12.97 26.65
C ASN A 227 19.67 -14.10 25.87
N LEU A 228 19.38 -14.23 24.57
CA LEU A 228 20.06 -15.19 23.71
C LEU A 228 21.52 -14.77 23.47
N THR A 229 22.44 -15.73 23.62
CA THR A 229 23.82 -15.54 23.17
C THR A 229 23.85 -15.28 21.66
N ALA A 230 24.94 -14.69 21.15
CA ALA A 230 25.08 -14.44 19.70
C ALA A 230 24.87 -15.74 18.90
N GLU A 231 25.52 -16.83 19.32
CA GLU A 231 25.40 -18.15 18.67
C GLU A 231 23.95 -18.68 18.69
N GLN A 232 23.23 -18.52 19.81
CA GLN A 232 21.83 -18.93 19.89
C GLN A 232 20.91 -18.10 18.99
N ARG A 233 21.19 -16.79 18.85
CA ARG A 233 20.47 -15.91 17.92
C ARG A 233 20.69 -16.35 16.48
N ASP A 234 21.93 -16.67 16.12
CA ASP A 234 22.27 -17.13 14.77
C ASP A 234 21.58 -18.46 14.45
N ARG A 235 21.60 -19.43 15.39
CA ARG A 235 20.88 -20.70 15.25
C ARG A 235 19.36 -20.50 15.12
N LEU A 236 18.78 -19.55 15.86
CA LEU A 236 17.35 -19.21 15.75
C LEU A 236 17.01 -18.64 14.37
N ILE A 237 17.79 -17.65 13.90
CA ILE A 237 17.62 -17.01 12.60
C ILE A 237 17.73 -18.03 11.48
N GLU A 238 18.76 -18.88 11.53
CA GLU A 238 18.98 -19.92 10.52
C GLU A 238 17.84 -20.94 10.46
N LYS A 239 17.34 -21.38 11.62
CA LYS A 239 16.19 -22.29 11.69
C LYS A 239 14.90 -21.64 11.18
N GLU A 240 14.66 -20.36 11.48
CA GLU A 240 13.53 -19.60 10.93
C GLU A 240 13.66 -19.48 9.41
N ARG A 241 14.84 -19.12 8.90
CA ARG A 241 15.15 -19.01 7.47
C ARG A 241 14.84 -20.31 6.71
N ILE A 242 15.41 -21.44 7.15
CA ILE A 242 15.17 -22.76 6.54
C ILE A 242 13.68 -23.11 6.54
N SER A 243 12.96 -22.78 7.62
CA SER A 243 11.52 -23.06 7.71
C SER A 243 10.72 -22.23 6.70
N TYR A 244 11.06 -20.94 6.54
CA TYR A 244 10.39 -20.07 5.58
C TYR A 244 10.68 -20.47 4.13
N GLU A 245 11.92 -20.85 3.80
CA GLU A 245 12.27 -21.34 2.45
C GLU A 245 11.44 -22.56 2.05
N LYS A 246 11.25 -23.52 2.95
CA LYS A 246 10.39 -24.69 2.69
C LYS A 246 8.93 -24.33 2.47
N LEU A 247 8.41 -23.37 3.23
CA LEU A 247 7.04 -22.89 3.07
C LEU A 247 6.86 -22.09 1.78
N GLU A 248 7.88 -21.34 1.38
CA GLU A 248 7.90 -20.58 0.12
C GLU A 248 7.82 -21.52 -1.08
N LEU A 249 8.55 -22.65 -1.04
CA LEU A 249 8.40 -23.71 -2.03
C LEU A 249 6.98 -24.27 -2.07
N SER A 250 6.22 -24.25 -0.97
CA SER A 250 4.83 -24.74 -0.94
C SER A 250 3.80 -23.67 -1.33
N LEU A 251 4.20 -22.40 -1.41
CA LEU A 251 3.28 -21.26 -1.61
C LEU A 251 2.44 -21.40 -2.88
N HIS A 252 3.04 -21.87 -3.96
CA HIS A 252 2.38 -22.05 -5.26
C HIS A 252 1.21 -23.05 -5.24
N LYS A 253 1.25 -24.05 -4.34
CA LYS A 253 0.17 -25.04 -4.16
C LYS A 253 -1.11 -24.38 -3.61
N TYR A 254 -0.94 -23.36 -2.77
CA TYR A 254 -2.05 -22.66 -2.11
C TYR A 254 -2.47 -21.39 -2.84
N PHE A 255 -1.54 -20.78 -3.56
CA PHE A 255 -1.72 -19.53 -4.29
C PHE A 255 -1.08 -19.66 -5.68
N PRO A 256 -1.68 -20.41 -6.61
CA PRO A 256 -1.08 -20.70 -7.91
C PRO A 256 -0.81 -19.43 -8.74
N PHE A 257 -1.61 -18.38 -8.52
CA PHE A 257 -1.43 -17.07 -9.15
C PHE A 257 -0.21 -16.29 -8.64
N LEU A 258 0.46 -16.77 -7.58
CA LEU A 258 1.71 -16.17 -7.12
C LEU A 258 2.89 -16.59 -7.97
N SER A 259 2.99 -17.84 -8.45
CA SER A 259 4.16 -18.27 -9.24
C SER A 259 4.37 -17.43 -10.48
N SER A 260 3.31 -17.21 -11.27
CA SER A 260 3.38 -16.37 -12.48
C SER A 260 3.67 -14.89 -12.21
N ARG A 261 3.65 -14.47 -10.93
CA ARG A 261 3.89 -13.10 -10.50
C ARG A 261 5.15 -12.94 -9.66
N VAL A 262 5.62 -13.97 -8.97
CA VAL A 262 6.92 -13.99 -8.30
C VAL A 262 7.98 -13.87 -9.37
N ASP A 263 7.86 -14.54 -10.50
CA ASP A 263 8.78 -14.36 -11.62
C ASP A 263 8.80 -12.90 -12.10
N LYS A 264 7.61 -12.27 -12.22
CA LYS A 264 7.49 -10.84 -12.54
C LYS A 264 7.98 -9.90 -11.43
N LEU A 265 7.99 -10.34 -10.16
CA LEU A 265 8.51 -9.59 -9.01
C LEU A 265 10.02 -9.75 -8.87
N VAL A 266 10.56 -10.92 -9.21
CA VAL A 266 11.99 -11.21 -9.31
C VAL A 266 12.60 -10.42 -10.46
N GLU A 267 11.88 -10.27 -11.57
CA GLU A 267 12.20 -9.30 -12.65
C GLU A 267 12.28 -7.84 -12.19
N ARG A 268 11.88 -7.54 -10.94
CA ARG A 268 11.91 -6.20 -10.33
C ARG A 268 12.85 -6.14 -9.11
N LEU A 269 13.79 -7.08 -9.00
CA LEU A 269 14.90 -6.97 -8.06
C LEU A 269 15.94 -6.01 -8.62
N TRP A 270 16.13 -4.90 -7.93
CA TRP A 270 17.18 -3.94 -8.23
C TRP A 270 18.32 -4.13 -7.25
N GLN A 271 19.52 -4.45 -7.75
CA GLN A 271 20.71 -4.56 -6.92
C GLN A 271 21.54 -3.28 -7.02
N CYS A 272 21.77 -2.63 -5.88
CA CYS A 272 22.63 -1.47 -5.84
C CYS A 272 24.09 -1.87 -6.12
N GLN A 273 24.71 -1.26 -7.13
CA GLN A 273 26.10 -1.55 -7.51
C GLN A 273 27.13 -1.19 -6.44
N VAL A 274 26.79 -0.26 -5.54
CA VAL A 274 27.72 0.23 -4.51
C VAL A 274 27.67 -0.62 -3.25
N CYS A 275 26.47 -0.87 -2.68
CA CYS A 275 26.34 -1.62 -1.44
C CYS A 275 25.86 -3.07 -1.62
N GLN A 276 25.59 -3.51 -2.85
CA GLN A 276 25.09 -4.84 -3.17
C GLN A 276 23.75 -5.20 -2.51
N LYS A 277 23.04 -4.21 -1.94
CA LYS A 277 21.71 -4.42 -1.37
C LYS A 277 20.69 -4.63 -2.48
N GLN A 278 19.93 -5.71 -2.36
CA GLN A 278 18.78 -5.97 -3.22
C GLN A 278 17.56 -5.21 -2.71
N LEU A 279 16.89 -4.50 -3.60
CA LEU A 279 15.66 -3.76 -3.35
C LEU A 279 14.53 -4.41 -4.16
N ILE A 280 13.46 -4.76 -3.46
CA ILE A 280 12.28 -5.38 -4.05
C ILE A 280 11.27 -4.28 -4.43
N GLY A 281 10.82 -4.28 -5.68
CA GLY A 281 9.63 -3.55 -6.11
C GLY A 281 9.83 -2.68 -7.35
N THR A 282 8.72 -2.33 -8.00
CA THR A 282 8.68 -1.41 -9.16
C THR A 282 8.82 0.04 -8.80
N HIS A 283 8.65 0.41 -7.54
CA HIS A 283 8.50 1.80 -7.18
C HIS A 283 9.87 2.48 -7.20
N GLU A 284 10.10 3.30 -8.24
CA GLU A 284 11.25 4.18 -8.40
C GLU A 284 11.59 4.90 -7.08
N HIS A 285 10.56 5.31 -6.34
CA HIS A 285 10.64 5.89 -5.00
C HIS A 285 11.57 5.18 -4.02
N ASN A 286 11.56 3.84 -3.99
CA ASN A 286 12.40 3.07 -3.08
C ASN A 286 13.88 3.12 -3.51
N LEU A 287 14.13 3.11 -4.81
CA LEU A 287 15.48 3.26 -5.38
C LEU A 287 16.02 4.65 -5.07
N LEU A 288 15.22 5.69 -5.28
CA LEU A 288 15.60 7.08 -5.01
C LEU A 288 15.87 7.34 -3.53
N LYS A 289 15.04 6.78 -2.62
CA LYS A 289 15.31 6.82 -1.17
C LYS A 289 16.63 6.16 -0.82
N HIS A 290 16.92 5.01 -1.42
CA HIS A 290 18.18 4.32 -1.20
C HIS A 290 19.38 5.15 -1.70
N ILE A 291 19.29 5.71 -2.91
CA ILE A 291 20.34 6.59 -3.47
C ILE A 291 20.59 7.79 -2.56
N GLY A 292 19.54 8.42 -2.03
CA GLY A 292 19.69 9.54 -1.10
C GLY A 292 20.55 9.22 0.13
N THR A 293 20.57 7.96 0.57
CA THR A 293 21.46 7.52 1.66
C THR A 293 22.93 7.44 1.27
N HIS A 294 23.23 7.16 0.01
CA HIS A 294 24.61 7.12 -0.51
C HIS A 294 25.15 8.51 -0.85
N GLU A 295 24.32 9.34 -1.50
CA GLU A 295 24.71 10.67 -1.97
C GLU A 295 24.57 11.76 -0.89
N ASN A 296 24.23 11.38 0.35
CA ASN A 296 24.00 12.29 1.48
C ASN A 296 23.06 13.44 1.08
N ILE A 297 21.94 13.11 0.44
CA ILE A 297 20.92 14.09 0.06
C ILE A 297 20.04 14.31 1.30
N PHE A 298 19.92 15.56 1.72
CA PHE A 298 19.19 15.91 2.93
C PHE A 298 17.91 16.69 2.62
N SER A 299 16.84 16.39 3.35
CA SER A 299 15.63 17.21 3.42
C SER A 299 15.64 18.02 4.72
N ARG A 300 15.29 19.31 4.66
CA ARG A 300 15.30 20.19 5.84
C ARG A 300 13.96 20.14 6.55
N CYS A 301 13.97 20.40 7.86
CA CYS A 301 12.74 20.54 8.61
C CYS A 301 11.93 21.78 8.16
N PRO A 302 10.63 21.66 7.84
CA PRO A 302 9.80 22.80 7.42
C PRO A 302 9.40 23.75 8.56
N ILE A 303 9.71 23.40 9.82
CA ILE A 303 9.39 24.18 11.02
C ILE A 303 10.43 25.27 11.23
N ALA A 304 9.99 26.53 11.34
CA ALA A 304 10.87 27.67 11.55
C ALA A 304 11.67 27.52 12.85
N GLY A 305 12.98 27.76 12.77
CA GLY A 305 13.90 27.61 13.90
C GLY A 305 14.43 26.19 14.13
N CYS A 306 13.94 25.18 13.41
CA CYS A 306 14.51 23.84 13.46
C CYS A 306 15.63 23.69 12.42
N ALA A 307 16.87 23.48 12.89
CA ALA A 307 18.04 23.29 12.03
C ALA A 307 18.27 21.84 11.59
N GLU A 308 17.40 20.92 12.02
CA GLU A 308 17.57 19.49 11.74
C GLU A 308 17.39 19.17 10.26
N THR A 309 18.20 18.21 9.81
CA THR A 309 18.16 17.70 8.43
C THR A 309 18.12 16.19 8.44
N CYS A 310 17.33 15.61 7.54
CA CYS A 310 17.10 14.18 7.49
C CYS A 310 17.59 13.60 6.17
N ARG A 311 18.28 12.45 6.23
CA ARG A 311 18.82 11.74 5.05
C ARG A 311 17.75 11.07 4.17
N THR A 312 16.51 11.02 4.64
CA THR A 312 15.39 10.43 3.89
C THR A 312 14.10 11.18 4.21
N THR A 313 13.15 11.17 3.28
CA THR A 313 11.82 11.75 3.46
C THR A 313 11.03 11.05 4.59
N SER A 314 11.17 9.73 4.74
CA SER A 314 10.61 8.99 5.88
C SER A 314 11.23 9.45 7.21
N GLY A 315 12.55 9.69 7.22
CA GLY A 315 13.26 10.23 8.38
C GLY A 315 12.75 11.61 8.77
N LEU A 316 12.49 12.48 7.79
CA LEU A 316 11.91 13.79 8.02
C LEU A 316 10.52 13.73 8.65
N ARG A 317 9.65 12.83 8.16
CA ARG A 317 8.30 12.62 8.74
C ARG A 317 8.38 12.08 10.17
N ASN A 318 9.30 11.17 10.45
CA ASN A 318 9.53 10.68 11.81
C ASN A 318 10.10 11.77 12.72
N HIS A 319 10.98 12.63 12.22
CA HIS A 319 11.49 13.78 12.95
C HIS A 319 10.35 14.74 13.33
N LEU A 320 9.46 15.07 12.39
CA LEU A 320 8.27 15.89 12.67
C LEU A 320 7.39 15.26 13.76
N LYS A 321 7.12 13.96 13.66
CA LYS A 321 6.31 13.23 14.64
C LYS A 321 6.95 13.23 16.04
N ASN A 322 8.24 12.98 16.13
CA ASN A 322 8.90 12.74 17.43
C ASN A 322 9.37 14.03 18.11
N ASN A 323 9.86 15.00 17.34
CA ASN A 323 10.45 16.24 17.88
C ASN A 323 9.47 17.40 17.89
N HIS A 324 8.52 17.43 16.96
CA HIS A 324 7.52 18.50 16.88
C HIS A 324 6.12 18.03 17.27
N ARG A 325 5.90 16.73 17.47
CA ARG A 325 4.56 16.14 17.73
C ARG A 325 3.55 16.48 16.63
N LEU A 326 4.03 16.67 15.40
CA LEU A 326 3.21 17.00 14.23
C LEU A 326 3.24 15.86 13.21
N ARG A 327 2.09 15.53 12.62
CA ARG A 327 2.00 14.73 11.39
C ARG A 327 2.03 15.67 10.18
N ALA A 328 2.28 15.14 8.99
CA ALA A 328 2.28 15.94 7.77
C ALA A 328 0.94 16.66 7.52
N ALA A 329 -0.18 16.05 7.94
CA ALA A 329 -1.52 16.63 7.83
C ALA A 329 -1.78 17.78 8.84
N ASP A 330 -0.99 17.87 9.90
CA ASP A 330 -1.13 18.90 10.95
C ASP A 330 -0.31 20.16 10.64
N LEU A 331 0.48 20.14 9.55
CA LEU A 331 1.30 21.27 9.12
C LEU A 331 0.42 22.39 8.57
N SER A 332 0.81 23.65 8.82
CA SER A 332 0.19 24.78 8.12
C SER A 332 0.41 24.66 6.61
N ALA A 333 -0.45 25.29 5.80
CA ALA A 333 -0.32 25.26 4.34
C ALA A 333 1.09 25.66 3.86
N GLU A 334 1.68 26.66 4.51
CA GLU A 334 3.04 27.14 4.23
C GLU A 334 4.12 26.10 4.60
N GLN A 335 4.02 25.47 5.78
CA GLN A 335 4.95 24.42 6.22
C GLN A 335 4.83 23.17 5.35
N HIS A 336 3.62 22.79 4.98
CA HIS A 336 3.35 21.67 4.07
C HIS A 336 3.92 21.96 2.68
N GLY A 337 3.78 23.18 2.16
CA GLY A 337 4.41 23.62 0.91
C GLY A 337 5.94 23.52 0.96
N ARG A 338 6.57 23.93 2.07
CA ARG A 338 8.02 23.74 2.29
C ARG A 338 8.41 22.26 2.28
N LEU A 339 7.65 21.42 2.98
CA LEU A 339 7.89 19.97 3.05
C LEU A 339 7.86 19.34 1.65
N LEU A 340 6.80 19.59 0.86
CA LEU A 340 6.67 19.04 -0.49
C LEU A 340 7.78 19.54 -1.43
N LYS A 341 8.17 20.81 -1.31
CA LYS A 341 9.27 21.38 -2.10
C LYS A 341 10.59 20.69 -1.81
N ASP A 342 10.88 20.40 -0.54
CA ASP A 342 12.11 19.70 -0.14
C ASP A 342 12.07 18.21 -0.46
N GLU A 343 10.91 17.54 -0.34
CA GLU A 343 10.73 16.15 -0.83
C GLU A 343 10.98 16.08 -2.34
N ARG A 344 10.44 17.03 -3.13
CA ARG A 344 10.67 17.10 -4.59
C ARG A 344 12.14 17.24 -4.93
N LYS A 345 12.84 18.20 -4.30
CA LYS A 345 14.29 18.41 -4.50
C LYS A 345 15.11 17.18 -4.14
N PHE A 346 14.74 16.47 -3.08
CA PHE A 346 15.39 15.23 -2.69
C PHE A 346 15.29 14.18 -3.82
N TYR A 347 14.09 13.96 -4.34
CA TYR A 347 13.87 12.96 -5.40
C TYR A 347 14.52 13.34 -6.73
N GLU A 348 14.44 14.61 -7.11
CA GLU A 348 15.09 15.14 -8.31
C GLU A 348 16.62 14.96 -8.23
N SER A 349 17.21 15.30 -7.08
CA SER A 349 18.65 15.10 -6.84
C SER A 349 19.00 13.62 -6.89
N ALA A 350 18.25 12.75 -6.22
CA ALA A 350 18.51 11.31 -6.22
C ALA A 350 18.39 10.70 -7.62
N ARG A 351 17.46 11.18 -8.44
CA ARG A 351 17.22 10.70 -9.80
C ARG A 351 18.41 10.95 -10.72
N ASN A 352 19.11 12.07 -10.54
CA ASN A 352 20.34 12.38 -11.29
C ASN A 352 21.47 11.37 -11.05
N HIS A 353 21.39 10.57 -9.98
CA HIS A 353 22.35 9.53 -9.67
C HIS A 353 21.84 8.11 -9.96
N LEU A 354 20.61 7.94 -10.44
CA LEU A 354 19.98 6.62 -10.61
C LEU A 354 20.84 5.67 -11.45
N ALA A 355 21.35 6.12 -12.59
CA ALA A 355 22.17 5.31 -13.49
C ALA A 355 23.50 4.84 -12.86
N ARG A 356 24.03 5.55 -11.86
CA ARG A 356 25.28 5.18 -11.17
C ARG A 356 25.08 3.99 -10.24
N TYR A 357 23.95 3.93 -9.55
CA TYR A 357 23.65 2.87 -8.57
C TYR A 357 22.88 1.70 -9.20
N PHE A 358 22.08 2.00 -10.22
CA PHE A 358 21.19 1.08 -10.92
C PHE A 358 21.30 1.35 -12.43
N PRO A 359 22.41 0.97 -13.08
CA PRO A 359 22.55 1.12 -14.52
C PRO A 359 21.42 0.35 -15.21
N SER A 360 20.70 1.03 -16.10
CA SER A 360 19.45 0.61 -16.76
C SER A 360 19.53 -0.71 -17.57
N GLY A 361 20.69 -1.37 -17.58
CA GLY A 361 20.92 -2.70 -18.17
C GLY A 361 21.17 -3.82 -17.15
N ALA A 362 21.26 -3.55 -15.84
CA ALA A 362 21.46 -4.57 -14.81
C ALA A 362 20.13 -5.09 -14.25
N LYS A 363 19.15 -5.37 -15.11
CA LYS A 363 18.20 -6.43 -14.75
C LYS A 363 19.06 -7.66 -14.48
N LEU A 364 18.86 -8.34 -13.36
CA LEU A 364 19.54 -9.60 -13.03
C LEU A 364 19.11 -10.72 -14.00
N GLN A 365 19.36 -10.55 -15.29
CA GLN A 365 19.14 -11.55 -16.34
C GLN A 365 20.32 -12.54 -16.39
N GLN A 366 21.47 -12.22 -15.77
CA GLN A 366 22.70 -13.01 -15.91
C GLN A 366 22.81 -14.25 -15.00
N GLN A 367 21.80 -14.57 -14.20
CA GLN A 367 21.74 -15.89 -13.54
C GLN A 367 20.99 -16.95 -14.37
N ALA A 368 20.18 -16.56 -15.35
CA ALA A 368 19.54 -17.52 -16.26
C ALA A 368 20.50 -18.01 -17.37
N ASP A 369 21.46 -17.18 -17.79
CA ASP A 369 22.38 -17.52 -18.88
C ASP A 369 23.60 -18.36 -18.41
N HIS A 370 23.92 -18.36 -17.11
CA HIS A 370 25.02 -19.17 -16.58
C HIS A 370 24.61 -20.63 -16.31
N GLU A 371 23.34 -20.89 -15.98
CA GLU A 371 22.81 -22.26 -15.82
C GLU A 371 22.46 -22.92 -17.16
N ALA A 372 22.43 -22.17 -18.26
CA ALA A 372 22.24 -22.72 -19.62
C ALA A 372 23.57 -23.09 -20.33
N SER A 373 24.73 -22.80 -19.72
CA SER A 373 26.07 -23.04 -20.31
C SER A 373 26.97 -24.00 -19.51
N THR A 374 26.43 -24.66 -18.48
CA THR A 374 27.04 -25.78 -17.75
C THR A 374 26.08 -26.95 -17.73
#